data_AF-I4BW05-F1
#
_entry.id   AF-I4BW05-F1
#
_cell.length_a   1.000
_cell.length_b   1.000
_cell.length_c   1.000
_cell.angle_alpha   90.00
_cell.angle_beta   90.00
_cell.angle_gamma   90.00
#
_symmetry.space_group_name_H-M   'P 1'
#
loop_
_entity.id
_entity.type
_entity.pdbx_description
1 polymer ?
#
loop_
_entity_poly.entity_id
_entity_poly.type
_entity_poly.pdbx_seq_one_letter_code
_entity_poly.pdbx_strand_id
1 'polypeptide(L)'
;MRKANGRSILFAVMIAIVLLLSKKANASRPYPWIHDSGAKIELHVGERVIASVPKEKVDIVLSCLNKLEKIFGQQRKSYDYYIKKCDNGTFVISYRNREDILTITPDLAKFHRSTPMILAGLWLTNIYEAHYGTWDVDKECAPDDVIATWYGGPRWNGNRMANGETFYDWQLTAACNDVPLNSMVRLSNPGNKKSVIVKVTDRCGKDGMVDMSKLAADLLDVTRRGISKVKMEILYAPSH
;
A
#
# COMPACT_ATOMS: atom_id res chain seq x y z
N MET A 1 -30.06 0.79 -18.94
CA MET A 1 -29.06 1.28 -17.97
C MET A 1 -27.90 0.29 -17.88
N ARG A 2 -26.78 0.58 -18.56
CA ARG A 2 -25.64 -0.35 -18.71
C ARG A 2 -24.66 -0.24 -17.53
N LYS A 3 -24.29 -1.40 -17.00
CA LYS A 3 -23.34 -1.63 -15.91
C LYS A 3 -21.98 -0.99 -16.21
N ALA A 4 -21.53 -0.07 -15.34
CA ALA A 4 -20.12 0.35 -15.33
C ALA A 4 -19.25 -0.84 -14.88
N ASN A 5 -18.23 -1.19 -15.68
CA ASN A 5 -17.41 -2.39 -15.50
C ASN A 5 -16.26 -2.17 -14.50
N GLY A 6 -16.24 -3.03 -13.46
CA GLY A 6 -15.40 -3.19 -12.25
C GLY A 6 -13.90 -2.87 -12.19
N ARG A 7 -13.27 -2.30 -13.22
CA ARG A 7 -11.79 -2.18 -13.32
C ARG A 7 -11.22 -0.76 -13.15
N SER A 8 -12.06 0.26 -13.01
CA SER A 8 -11.70 1.66 -13.25
C SER A 8 -11.07 2.47 -12.10
N ILE A 9 -10.88 1.96 -10.87
CA ILE A 9 -10.31 2.79 -9.79
C ILE A 9 -9.07 2.19 -9.11
N LEU A 10 -8.92 0.85 -9.06
CA LEU A 10 -7.59 0.18 -8.98
C LEU A 10 -6.60 0.79 -10.00
N PHE A 11 -7.16 1.28 -11.10
CA PHE A 11 -6.54 1.92 -12.24
C PHE A 11 -5.86 3.25 -11.94
N ALA A 12 -6.43 4.11 -11.08
CA ALA A 12 -5.85 5.42 -10.80
C ALA A 12 -4.48 5.30 -10.12
N VAL A 13 -4.42 4.37 -9.16
CA VAL A 13 -3.25 4.05 -8.36
C VAL A 13 -2.23 3.27 -9.19
N MET A 14 -2.67 2.27 -9.97
CA MET A 14 -1.80 1.55 -10.92
C MET A 14 -1.17 2.50 -11.95
N ILE A 15 -1.94 3.42 -12.54
CA ILE A 15 -1.41 4.41 -13.49
C ILE A 15 -0.41 5.35 -12.82
N ALA A 16 -0.68 5.80 -11.59
CA ALA A 16 0.28 6.62 -10.84
C ALA A 16 1.59 5.94 -10.56
N ILE A 17 1.53 4.67 -10.22
CA ILE A 17 2.71 3.86 -9.97
C ILE A 17 3.48 3.64 -11.28
N VAL A 18 2.78 3.32 -12.38
CA VAL A 18 3.39 3.15 -13.70
C VAL A 18 4.12 4.41 -14.19
N LEU A 19 3.50 5.58 -14.12
CA LEU A 19 4.10 6.84 -14.59
C LEU A 19 5.30 7.27 -13.74
N LEU A 20 5.29 6.92 -12.46
CA LEU A 20 6.41 7.18 -11.54
C LEU A 20 7.57 6.21 -11.78
N LEU A 21 7.28 4.96 -12.18
CA LEU A 21 8.28 3.95 -12.55
C LEU A 21 8.94 4.26 -13.90
N SER A 22 8.19 4.73 -14.90
CA SER A 22 8.73 5.07 -16.23
C SER A 22 9.70 6.25 -16.22
N LYS A 23 9.54 7.21 -15.28
CA LYS A 23 10.49 8.32 -15.09
C LYS A 23 11.80 7.91 -14.41
N LYS A 24 11.84 6.80 -13.67
CA LYS A 24 13.03 6.33 -12.93
C LYS A 24 13.92 5.37 -13.72
N ALA A 25 13.46 4.79 -14.83
CA ALA A 25 14.13 3.67 -15.46
C ALA A 25 14.85 4.04 -16.79
N ASN A 26 16.19 4.04 -16.74
CA ASN A 26 17.07 3.83 -17.90
C ASN A 26 17.29 2.31 -18.05
N ALA A 27 16.53 1.59 -18.90
CA ALA A 27 16.93 0.36 -19.66
C ALA A 27 15.78 -0.63 -20.01
N SER A 28 15.74 -1.03 -21.28
CA SER A 28 15.01 -2.11 -21.99
C SER A 28 14.13 -3.14 -21.23
N ARG A 29 12.80 -3.01 -21.37
CA ARG A 29 11.71 -4.03 -21.54
C ARG A 29 10.35 -3.28 -21.61
N PRO A 30 9.21 -3.86 -22.09
CA PRO A 30 8.05 -3.05 -22.44
C PRO A 30 7.42 -2.42 -21.20
N TYR A 31 7.70 -1.14 -20.99
CA TYR A 31 7.13 -0.36 -19.91
C TYR A 31 5.64 -0.16 -20.12
N PRO A 32 4.86 -0.10 -19.04
CA PRO A 32 3.46 0.23 -19.18
C PRO A 32 3.31 1.70 -19.62
N TRP A 33 2.40 1.97 -20.56
CA TRP A 33 2.20 3.30 -21.16
C TRP A 33 0.70 3.61 -21.32
N ILE A 34 0.37 4.89 -21.50
CA ILE A 34 -1.02 5.38 -21.53
C ILE A 34 -1.45 5.72 -22.95
N HIS A 35 -2.63 5.24 -23.36
CA HIS A 35 -3.30 5.60 -24.60
C HIS A 35 -4.64 6.29 -24.30
N ASP A 36 -4.87 7.52 -24.79
CA ASP A 36 -6.22 8.12 -24.80
C ASP A 36 -6.93 7.75 -26.11
N SER A 37 -7.98 6.93 -25.99
CA SER A 37 -8.80 6.49 -27.13
C SER A 37 -9.99 7.44 -27.40
N GLY A 38 -10.06 8.59 -26.72
CA GLY A 38 -11.17 9.55 -26.78
C GLY A 38 -12.33 9.23 -25.84
N ALA A 39 -12.77 7.98 -25.76
CA ALA A 39 -13.85 7.54 -24.86
C ALA A 39 -13.35 7.01 -23.51
N LYS A 40 -12.10 6.55 -23.48
CA LYS A 40 -11.43 5.96 -22.32
C LYS A 40 -9.93 6.21 -22.41
N ILE A 41 -9.29 6.22 -21.25
CA ILE A 41 -7.83 6.13 -21.13
C ILE A 41 -7.48 4.67 -20.86
N GLU A 42 -6.51 4.13 -21.59
CA GLU A 42 -6.04 2.76 -21.49
C GLU A 42 -4.61 2.71 -20.99
N LEU A 43 -4.32 1.73 -20.14
CA LEU A 43 -2.97 1.38 -19.73
C LEU A 43 -2.55 0.12 -20.46
N HIS A 44 -1.44 0.21 -21.17
CA HIS A 44 -0.89 -0.83 -22.02
C HIS A 44 0.42 -1.36 -21.44
N VAL A 45 0.74 -2.63 -21.66
CA VAL A 45 2.09 -3.21 -21.50
C VAL A 45 2.43 -3.92 -22.80
N GLY A 46 3.42 -3.40 -23.54
CA GLY A 46 3.60 -3.77 -24.94
C GLY A 46 2.32 -3.41 -25.73
N GLU A 47 1.73 -4.39 -26.40
CA GLU A 47 0.47 -4.25 -27.17
C GLU A 47 -0.78 -4.62 -26.36
N ARG A 48 -0.64 -5.06 -25.10
CA ARG A 48 -1.77 -5.53 -24.31
C ARG A 48 -2.34 -4.41 -23.46
N VAL A 49 -3.64 -4.13 -23.62
CA VAL A 49 -4.40 -3.32 -22.67
C VAL A 49 -4.53 -4.10 -21.35
N ILE A 50 -3.80 -3.67 -20.33
CA ILE A 50 -3.88 -4.26 -19.00
C ILE A 50 -5.00 -3.64 -18.17
N ALA A 51 -5.41 -2.40 -18.48
CA ALA A 51 -6.63 -1.79 -17.91
C ALA A 51 -7.14 -0.56 -18.70
N SER A 52 -8.34 -0.06 -18.36
CA SER A 52 -8.94 1.14 -18.96
C SER A 52 -9.87 1.92 -18.01
N VAL A 53 -9.94 3.25 -18.13
CA VAL A 53 -10.88 4.14 -17.43
C VAL A 53 -11.76 4.92 -18.38
N PRO A 54 -13.08 5.01 -18.12
CA PRO A 54 -13.97 5.93 -18.82
C PRO A 54 -13.55 7.39 -18.61
N LYS A 55 -13.65 8.22 -19.66
CA LYS A 55 -13.19 9.61 -19.63
C LYS A 55 -13.77 10.43 -18.47
N GLU A 56 -15.01 10.15 -18.08
CA GLU A 56 -15.72 10.80 -16.95
C GLU A 56 -15.04 10.62 -15.58
N LYS A 57 -14.12 9.66 -15.43
CA LYS A 57 -13.37 9.44 -14.17
C LYS A 57 -11.90 9.85 -14.26
N VAL A 58 -11.46 10.39 -15.39
CA VAL A 58 -10.06 10.76 -15.64
C VAL A 58 -9.58 11.85 -14.70
N ASP A 59 -10.41 12.84 -14.38
CA ASP A 59 -10.01 13.96 -13.51
C ASP A 59 -9.61 13.50 -12.10
N ILE A 60 -10.31 12.49 -11.56
CA ILE A 60 -9.98 11.90 -10.26
C ILE A 60 -8.60 11.22 -10.33
N VAL A 61 -8.34 10.50 -11.42
CA VAL A 61 -7.07 9.81 -11.67
C VAL A 61 -5.93 10.83 -11.78
N LEU A 62 -6.09 11.85 -12.62
CA LEU A 62 -5.10 12.91 -12.85
C LEU A 62 -4.85 13.75 -11.59
N SER A 63 -5.89 14.04 -10.81
CA SER A 63 -5.74 14.73 -9.53
C SER A 63 -4.90 13.93 -8.54
N CYS A 64 -5.18 12.63 -8.37
CA CYS A 64 -4.37 11.75 -7.53
C CYS A 64 -2.91 11.67 -8.02
N LEU A 65 -2.73 11.52 -9.33
CA LEU A 65 -1.43 11.47 -9.97
C LEU A 65 -0.57 12.68 -9.64
N ASN A 66 -1.10 13.87 -9.90
CA ASN A 66 -0.39 15.12 -9.67
C ASN A 66 0.05 15.28 -8.20
N LYS A 67 -0.80 14.85 -7.25
CA LYS A 67 -0.44 14.84 -5.82
C LYS A 67 0.71 13.89 -5.54
N LEU A 68 0.64 12.65 -6.04
CA LEU A 68 1.69 11.65 -5.84
C LEU A 68 3.01 12.08 -6.49
N GLU A 69 2.99 12.65 -7.70
CA GLU A 69 4.17 13.18 -8.36
C GLU A 69 4.84 14.28 -7.53
N LYS A 70 4.03 15.22 -7.00
CA LYS A 70 4.54 16.28 -6.12
C LYS A 70 5.14 15.73 -4.83
N ILE A 71 4.55 14.69 -4.26
CA ILE A 71 5.06 14.06 -3.03
C ILE A 71 6.37 13.31 -3.32
N PHE A 72 6.42 12.51 -4.37
CA PHE A 72 7.60 11.71 -4.72
C PHE A 72 8.77 12.58 -5.20
N GLY A 73 8.48 13.72 -5.85
CA GLY A 73 9.49 14.70 -6.27
C GLY A 73 10.25 15.37 -5.11
N GLN A 74 9.74 15.27 -3.87
CA GLN A 74 10.41 15.86 -2.70
C GLN A 74 11.67 15.10 -2.24
N GLN A 75 12.01 13.95 -2.86
CA GLN A 75 13.19 13.12 -2.58
C GLN A 75 13.45 12.86 -1.08
N ARG A 76 12.39 12.65 -0.29
CA ARG A 76 12.55 12.23 1.11
C ARG A 76 12.78 10.72 1.15
N LYS A 77 13.17 10.17 2.30
CA LYS A 77 13.31 8.70 2.51
C LYS A 77 12.29 8.13 3.50
N SER A 78 11.60 8.99 4.24
CA SER A 78 10.53 8.63 5.16
C SER A 78 9.26 9.37 4.77
N TYR A 79 8.20 8.62 4.45
CA TYR A 79 6.92 9.17 4.04
C TYR A 79 5.81 8.71 4.97
N ASP A 80 5.23 9.69 5.66
CA ASP A 80 4.17 9.49 6.64
C ASP A 80 2.81 9.40 5.95
N TYR A 81 2.59 8.31 5.20
CA TYR A 81 1.26 7.97 4.71
C TYR A 81 0.45 7.28 5.81
N TYR A 82 -0.86 7.51 5.83
CA TYR A 82 -1.76 6.89 6.79
C TYR A 82 -3.19 6.79 6.24
N ILE A 83 -3.98 5.92 6.86
CA ILE A 83 -5.36 5.67 6.48
C ILE A 83 -6.29 6.35 7.49
N LYS A 84 -7.11 7.30 7.04
CA LYS A 84 -8.20 7.85 7.85
C LYS A 84 -9.46 7.02 7.64
N LYS A 85 -10.14 6.69 8.75
CA LYS A 85 -11.49 6.12 8.73
C LYS A 85 -12.49 7.26 8.96
N CYS A 86 -13.46 7.41 8.07
CA CYS A 86 -14.54 8.38 8.16
C CYS A 86 -15.84 7.73 8.66
N ASP A 87 -16.74 8.51 9.25
CA ASP A 87 -17.98 8.00 9.88
C ASP A 87 -18.93 7.33 8.88
N ASN A 88 -18.91 7.74 7.62
CA ASN A 88 -19.75 7.19 6.54
C ASN A 88 -19.20 5.89 5.92
N GLY A 89 -18.22 5.23 6.56
CA GLY A 89 -17.59 4.02 6.04
C GLY A 89 -16.59 4.26 4.90
N THR A 90 -16.30 5.51 4.56
CA THR A 90 -15.24 5.90 3.64
C THR A 90 -13.88 5.80 4.32
N PHE A 91 -12.87 5.38 3.57
CA PHE A 91 -11.48 5.43 4.00
C PHE A 91 -10.71 6.39 3.11
N VAL A 92 -9.74 7.10 3.66
CA VAL A 92 -8.93 8.07 2.92
C VAL A 92 -7.46 7.77 3.15
N ILE A 93 -6.69 7.62 2.08
CA ILE A 93 -5.23 7.60 2.17
C ILE A 93 -4.76 9.04 2.13
N SER A 94 -4.06 9.45 3.17
CA SER A 94 -3.52 10.79 3.34
C SER A 94 -2.02 10.74 3.50
N TYR A 95 -1.36 11.86 3.18
CA TYR A 95 0.04 12.07 3.44
C TYR A 95 0.20 13.25 4.40
N ARG A 96 0.76 12.95 5.58
CA ARG A 96 0.91 13.90 6.69
C ARG A 96 -0.41 14.59 7.06
N ASN A 97 -0.34 15.55 7.98
CA ASN A 97 -1.54 16.23 8.48
C ASN A 97 -2.19 17.23 7.50
N ARG A 98 -1.99 17.11 6.17
CA ARG A 98 -2.38 18.17 5.22
C ARG A 98 -2.96 17.74 3.87
N GLU A 99 -2.76 16.51 3.39
CA GLU A 99 -3.16 16.18 2.01
C GLU A 99 -3.82 14.81 1.87
N ASP A 100 -5.06 14.82 1.38
CA ASP A 100 -5.81 13.63 1.04
C ASP A 100 -5.49 13.22 -0.39
N ILE A 101 -4.95 12.00 -0.55
CA ILE A 101 -4.49 11.47 -1.82
C ILE A 101 -5.62 10.73 -2.52
N LEU A 102 -6.22 9.76 -1.81
CA LEU A 102 -7.23 8.85 -2.36
C LEU A 102 -8.38 8.69 -1.40
N THR A 103 -9.61 8.82 -1.92
CA THR A 103 -10.84 8.57 -1.19
C THR A 103 -11.45 7.25 -1.65
N ILE A 104 -11.68 6.35 -0.71
CA ILE A 104 -12.18 4.99 -0.92
C ILE A 104 -13.59 4.89 -0.34
N THR A 105 -14.61 5.13 -1.16
CA THR A 105 -16.02 5.02 -0.76
C THR A 105 -16.51 3.57 -0.76
N PRO A 106 -17.61 3.25 -0.05
CA PRO A 106 -18.24 1.92 -0.09
C PRO A 106 -18.57 1.42 -1.51
N ASP A 107 -19.11 2.28 -2.37
CA ASP A 107 -19.46 1.90 -3.76
C ASP A 107 -18.23 1.56 -4.59
N LEU A 108 -17.17 2.35 -4.42
CA LEU A 108 -15.86 2.10 -5.03
C LEU A 108 -15.29 0.75 -4.54
N ALA A 109 -15.34 0.47 -3.25
CA ALA A 109 -14.85 -0.79 -2.73
C ALA A 109 -15.66 -2.00 -3.22
N LYS A 110 -17.00 -1.90 -3.21
CA LYS A 110 -17.92 -2.93 -3.70
C LYS A 110 -17.66 -3.26 -5.16
N PHE A 111 -17.39 -2.23 -5.96
CA PHE A 111 -17.02 -2.36 -7.36
C PHE A 111 -15.74 -3.19 -7.56
N HIS A 112 -14.78 -3.08 -6.65
CA HIS A 112 -13.56 -3.91 -6.59
C HIS A 112 -13.74 -5.25 -5.86
N ARG A 113 -14.98 -5.63 -5.52
CA ARG A 113 -15.29 -6.84 -4.73
C ARG A 113 -14.49 -6.89 -3.42
N SER A 114 -14.31 -5.73 -2.81
CA SER A 114 -13.53 -5.53 -1.59
C SER A 114 -14.34 -4.71 -0.58
N THR A 115 -13.83 -4.60 0.65
CA THR A 115 -14.28 -3.59 1.60
C THR A 115 -13.42 -2.32 1.46
N PRO A 116 -13.92 -1.15 1.88
CA PRO A 116 -13.14 0.10 1.85
C PRO A 116 -11.80 0.00 2.56
N MET A 117 -11.78 -0.64 3.74
CA MET A 117 -10.57 -0.83 4.54
C MET A 117 -9.53 -1.69 3.81
N ILE A 118 -9.93 -2.86 3.27
CA ILE A 118 -9.03 -3.74 2.53
C ILE A 118 -8.50 -3.06 1.27
N LEU A 119 -9.35 -2.33 0.56
CA LEU A 119 -8.96 -1.63 -0.65
C LEU A 119 -7.98 -0.48 -0.35
N ALA A 120 -8.20 0.27 0.73
CA ALA A 120 -7.28 1.30 1.19
C ALA A 120 -5.91 0.70 1.55
N GLY A 121 -5.87 -0.44 2.26
CA GLY A 121 -4.63 -1.14 2.58
C GLY A 121 -3.87 -1.64 1.35
N LEU A 122 -4.57 -2.22 0.37
CA LEU A 122 -3.96 -2.64 -0.91
C LEU A 122 -3.36 -1.44 -1.65
N TRP A 123 -4.10 -0.35 -1.76
CA TRP A 123 -3.61 0.83 -2.47
C TRP A 123 -2.48 1.53 -1.76
N LEU A 124 -2.49 1.59 -0.43
CA LEU A 124 -1.38 2.13 0.35
C LEU A 124 -0.13 1.26 0.22
N THR A 125 -0.27 -0.08 0.23
CA THR A 125 0.85 -1.00 -0.04
C THR A 125 1.47 -0.70 -1.40
N ASN A 126 0.65 -0.51 -2.43
CA ASN A 126 1.11 -0.17 -3.77
C ASN A 126 1.82 1.21 -3.84
N ILE A 127 1.33 2.20 -3.09
CA ILE A 127 2.01 3.50 -2.95
C ILE A 127 3.39 3.29 -2.33
N TYR A 128 3.51 2.49 -1.25
CA TYR A 128 4.80 2.17 -0.65
C TYR A 128 5.75 1.45 -1.61
N GLU A 129 5.26 0.49 -2.39
CA GLU A 129 6.06 -0.23 -3.38
C GLU A 129 6.69 0.71 -4.43
N ALA A 130 5.88 1.62 -4.97
CA ALA A 130 6.36 2.65 -5.90
C ALA A 130 7.31 3.64 -5.23
N HIS A 131 7.03 3.95 -3.96
CA HIS A 131 7.80 4.87 -3.16
C HIS A 131 9.23 4.38 -2.96
N TYR A 132 9.37 3.18 -2.38
CA TYR A 132 10.67 2.59 -2.03
C TYR A 132 11.41 2.01 -3.24
N GLY A 133 10.77 1.97 -4.42
CA GLY A 133 11.40 1.55 -5.67
C GLY A 133 11.75 0.07 -5.68
N THR A 134 10.87 -0.73 -5.08
CA THR A 134 11.13 -2.13 -4.72
C THR A 134 10.51 -3.13 -5.70
N TRP A 135 10.15 -2.65 -6.89
CA TRP A 135 9.73 -3.47 -8.03
C TRP A 135 10.91 -4.17 -8.71
N ASP A 136 12.14 -3.73 -8.41
CA ASP A 136 13.36 -4.44 -8.75
C ASP A 136 13.56 -5.55 -7.72
N VAL A 137 13.25 -6.78 -8.12
CA VAL A 137 13.32 -8.00 -7.31
C VAL A 137 14.75 -8.45 -7.00
N ASP A 138 15.75 -7.66 -7.41
CA ASP A 138 17.18 -7.99 -7.31
C ASP A 138 17.88 -7.29 -6.13
N LYS A 139 17.16 -6.57 -5.25
CA LYS A 139 17.74 -6.13 -3.97
C LYS A 139 17.87 -7.31 -3.02
N GLU A 140 19.03 -7.96 -3.08
CA GLU A 140 19.50 -8.88 -2.05
C GLU A 140 19.68 -8.16 -0.71
N CYS A 141 18.60 -8.01 0.06
CA CYS A 141 18.69 -8.25 1.49
C CYS A 141 18.22 -9.68 1.69
N ALA A 142 19.06 -10.52 2.30
CA ALA A 142 18.65 -11.88 2.63
C ALA A 142 17.38 -11.79 3.49
N PRO A 143 16.24 -12.35 3.03
CA PRO A 143 15.02 -12.28 3.80
C PRO A 143 15.19 -13.13 5.06
N ASP A 144 14.96 -12.53 6.23
CA ASP A 144 14.89 -13.28 7.47
C ASP A 144 13.50 -13.89 7.61
N ASP A 145 13.47 -15.20 7.87
CA ASP A 145 12.23 -15.90 8.23
C ASP A 145 11.84 -15.47 9.64
N VAL A 146 10.75 -14.69 9.74
CA VAL A 146 10.19 -14.25 11.02
C VAL A 146 8.81 -14.87 11.26
N ILE A 147 8.41 -14.96 12.52
CA ILE A 147 7.08 -15.40 12.91
C ILE A 147 6.13 -14.19 12.89
N ALA A 148 5.20 -14.20 11.94
CA ALA A 148 4.12 -13.23 11.87
C ALA A 148 2.95 -13.63 12.77
N THR A 149 2.52 -12.70 13.61
CA THR A 149 1.25 -12.70 14.34
C THR A 149 0.48 -11.42 14.03
N TRP A 150 -0.69 -11.26 14.64
CA TRP A 150 -1.42 -10.01 14.54
C TRP A 150 -2.15 -9.64 15.83
N TYR A 151 -2.29 -8.34 16.04
CA TYR A 151 -3.08 -7.76 17.11
C TYR A 151 -4.10 -6.77 16.57
N GLY A 152 -5.19 -6.59 17.32
CA GLY A 152 -6.22 -5.65 16.96
C GLY A 152 -7.51 -5.80 17.75
N GLY A 153 -8.47 -4.92 17.46
CA GLY A 153 -9.75 -4.83 18.12
C GLY A 153 -9.83 -3.73 19.18
N PRO A 154 -10.97 -3.62 19.89
CA PRO A 154 -11.26 -2.50 20.79
C PRO A 154 -10.25 -2.32 21.92
N ARG A 155 -9.56 -3.39 22.34
CA ARG A 155 -8.52 -3.35 23.38
C ARG A 155 -7.29 -2.55 22.96
N TRP A 156 -6.99 -2.52 21.65
CA TRP A 156 -5.75 -1.95 21.13
C TRP A 156 -5.98 -0.61 20.44
N ASN A 157 -7.11 -0.45 19.74
CA ASN A 157 -7.45 0.79 19.02
C ASN A 157 -7.38 2.01 19.96
N GLY A 158 -6.61 3.03 19.57
CA GLY A 158 -6.44 4.25 20.34
C GLY A 158 -5.25 4.25 21.31
N ASN A 159 -4.57 3.11 21.50
CA ASN A 159 -3.39 3.06 22.36
C ASN A 159 -2.18 3.74 21.72
N ARG A 160 -1.28 4.29 22.56
CA ARG A 160 0.02 4.81 22.13
C ARG A 160 1.00 3.67 21.93
N MET A 161 1.71 3.69 20.80
CA MET A 161 2.78 2.74 20.46
C MET A 161 4.14 3.26 20.91
N ALA A 162 5.18 2.41 20.92
CA ALA A 162 6.52 2.80 21.36
C ALA A 162 7.12 3.98 20.58
N ASN A 163 6.74 4.19 19.32
CA ASN A 163 7.18 5.36 18.54
C ASN A 163 6.37 6.64 18.79
N GLY A 164 5.38 6.60 19.69
CA GLY A 164 4.50 7.71 20.06
C GLY A 164 3.24 7.87 19.18
N GLU A 165 3.13 7.16 18.07
CA GLU A 165 1.93 7.16 17.23
C GLU A 165 0.76 6.41 17.90
N THR A 166 -0.46 6.68 17.45
CA THR A 166 -1.66 5.99 17.94
C THR A 166 -1.96 4.79 17.06
N PHE A 167 -2.15 3.62 17.67
CA PHE A 167 -2.52 2.39 16.98
C PHE A 167 -3.97 2.43 16.50
N TYR A 168 -4.18 1.95 15.27
CA TYR A 168 -5.50 1.55 14.78
C TYR A 168 -5.41 0.32 13.87
N ASP A 169 -6.42 -0.56 13.97
CA ASP A 169 -6.52 -1.80 13.19
C ASP A 169 -6.43 -1.61 11.68
N TRP A 170 -6.83 -0.43 11.21
CA TRP A 170 -6.89 -0.06 9.79
C TRP A 170 -5.64 0.67 9.28
N GLN A 171 -4.57 0.75 10.08
CA GLN A 171 -3.25 1.19 9.59
C GLN A 171 -2.41 0.01 9.09
N LEU A 172 -1.36 0.29 8.34
CA LEU A 172 -0.34 -0.70 7.97
C LEU A 172 0.88 -0.57 8.88
N THR A 173 0.74 -1.04 10.12
CA THR A 173 1.76 -0.95 11.17
C THR A 173 2.09 -2.32 11.74
N ALA A 174 3.25 -2.42 12.39
CA ALA A 174 3.67 -3.62 13.11
C ALA A 174 4.52 -3.30 14.34
N ALA A 175 4.52 -4.23 15.28
CA ALA A 175 5.47 -4.32 16.39
C ALA A 175 6.57 -5.32 16.01
N CYS A 176 7.84 -4.93 16.21
CA CYS A 176 9.00 -5.78 15.94
C CYS A 176 10.19 -5.27 16.75
N ASN A 177 11.05 -6.17 17.25
CA ASN A 177 12.26 -5.80 18.00
C ASN A 177 13.52 -5.74 17.12
N ASP A 178 13.52 -6.46 16.00
CA ASP A 178 14.72 -6.74 15.19
C ASP A 178 15.17 -5.55 14.33
N VAL A 179 14.34 -4.51 14.20
CA VAL A 179 14.63 -3.30 13.40
C VAL A 179 14.32 -2.01 14.16
N PRO A 180 14.95 -0.86 13.84
CA PRO A 180 14.63 0.42 14.48
C PRO A 180 13.15 0.81 14.34
N LEU A 181 12.61 1.54 15.31
CA LEU A 181 11.28 2.16 15.17
C LEU A 181 11.27 3.11 13.96
N ASN A 182 10.13 3.21 13.31
CA ASN A 182 9.88 3.90 12.04
C ASN A 182 10.56 3.28 10.80
N SER A 183 11.09 2.06 10.92
CA SER A 183 11.51 1.29 9.75
C SER A 183 10.29 0.90 8.89
N MET A 184 10.50 0.81 7.58
CA MET A 184 9.53 0.26 6.64
C MET A 184 10.01 -1.10 6.20
N VAL A 185 9.17 -2.11 6.41
CA VAL A 185 9.49 -3.50 6.06
C VAL A 185 8.42 -4.08 5.15
N ARG A 186 8.84 -4.88 4.19
CA ARG A 186 7.96 -5.75 3.41
C ARG A 186 7.87 -7.10 4.12
N LEU A 187 6.65 -7.56 4.36
CA LEU A 187 6.36 -8.90 4.82
C LEU A 187 5.77 -9.69 3.66
N SER A 188 6.37 -10.84 3.34
CA SER A 188 5.93 -11.71 2.25
C SER A 188 5.60 -13.10 2.77
N ASN A 189 4.41 -13.62 2.42
CA ASN A 189 4.00 -14.96 2.77
C ASN A 189 4.28 -15.91 1.59
N PRO A 190 5.32 -16.78 1.68
CA PRO A 190 5.70 -17.66 0.59
C PRO A 190 4.61 -18.69 0.25
N GLY A 191 3.71 -19.01 1.19
CA GLY A 191 2.64 -19.99 0.99
C GLY A 191 1.46 -19.49 0.14
N ASN A 192 1.32 -18.18 -0.07
CA ASN A 192 0.24 -17.61 -0.88
C ASN A 192 0.68 -16.50 -1.84
N LYS A 193 1.98 -16.19 -1.89
CA LYS A 193 2.59 -15.15 -2.73
C LYS A 193 2.03 -13.74 -2.48
N LYS A 194 1.43 -13.49 -1.31
CA LYS A 194 0.96 -12.16 -0.90
C LYS A 194 2.07 -11.45 -0.14
N SER A 195 2.12 -10.12 -0.28
CA SER A 195 2.99 -9.25 0.48
C SER A 195 2.26 -8.02 0.97
N VAL A 196 2.78 -7.42 2.03
CA VAL A 196 2.32 -6.14 2.58
C VAL A 196 3.53 -5.35 3.06
N ILE A 197 3.49 -4.03 2.90
CA ILE A 197 4.50 -3.14 3.48
C ILE A 197 3.90 -2.49 4.73
N VAL A 198 4.62 -2.57 5.84
CA VAL A 198 4.21 -2.02 7.14
C VAL A 198 5.30 -1.12 7.72
N LYS A 199 4.87 -0.14 8.51
CA LYS A 199 5.76 0.67 9.36
C LYS A 199 5.94 -0.02 10.71
N VAL A 200 7.17 -0.18 11.16
CA VAL A 200 7.46 -0.66 12.52
C VAL A 200 7.27 0.49 13.49
N THR A 201 6.23 0.43 14.30
CA THR A 201 5.82 1.53 15.19
C THR A 201 5.85 1.14 16.66
N ASP A 202 5.97 -0.15 16.96
CA ASP A 202 5.92 -0.66 18.32
C ASP A 202 6.93 -1.79 18.58
N ARG A 203 6.99 -2.27 19.81
CA ARG A 203 7.82 -3.40 20.25
C ARG A 203 6.96 -4.58 20.68
N CYS A 204 7.47 -5.79 20.49
CA CYS A 204 6.80 -7.03 20.87
C CYS A 204 7.61 -7.79 21.93
N GLY A 205 6.99 -8.80 22.54
CA GLY A 205 7.58 -9.50 23.69
C GLY A 205 8.76 -10.43 23.37
N LYS A 206 9.08 -10.66 22.09
CA LYS A 206 10.12 -11.59 21.64
C LYS A 206 10.74 -11.12 20.32
N ASP A 207 12.03 -11.40 20.16
CA ASP A 207 12.79 -11.22 18.93
C ASP A 207 12.42 -12.30 17.90
N GLY A 208 12.67 -12.04 16.61
CA GLY A 208 12.28 -12.92 15.51
C GLY A 208 10.77 -13.00 15.28
N MET A 209 10.00 -12.07 15.86
CA MET A 209 8.55 -11.96 15.71
C MET A 209 8.18 -10.61 15.12
N VAL A 210 7.10 -10.62 14.34
CA VAL A 210 6.43 -9.42 13.85
C VAL A 210 4.95 -9.53 14.15
N ASP A 211 4.45 -8.64 15.02
CA ASP A 211 3.03 -8.58 15.36
C ASP A 211 2.39 -7.43 14.58
N MET A 212 1.58 -7.73 13.57
CA MET A 212 1.06 -6.70 12.65
C MET A 212 -0.36 -6.28 12.97
N SER A 213 -0.77 -5.12 12.47
CA SER A 213 -2.16 -4.67 12.55
C SER A 213 -3.10 -5.67 11.87
N LYS A 214 -4.36 -5.67 12.30
CA LYS A 214 -5.40 -6.51 11.69
C LYS A 214 -5.49 -6.33 10.16
N LEU A 215 -5.42 -5.10 9.65
CA LEU A 215 -5.46 -4.83 8.21
C LEU A 215 -4.26 -5.50 7.50
N ALA A 216 -3.04 -5.36 8.02
CA ALA A 216 -1.88 -6.01 7.43
C ALA A 216 -2.02 -7.54 7.42
N ALA A 217 -2.54 -8.11 8.51
CA ALA A 217 -2.79 -9.55 8.61
C ALA A 217 -3.86 -10.04 7.62
N ASP A 218 -4.92 -9.26 7.40
CA ASP A 218 -5.96 -9.59 6.42
C ASP A 218 -5.39 -9.57 4.98
N LEU A 219 -4.54 -8.60 4.67
CA LEU A 219 -3.87 -8.51 3.36
C LEU A 219 -2.89 -9.67 3.13
N LEU A 220 -2.19 -10.11 4.19
CA LEU A 220 -1.23 -11.21 4.12
C LEU A 220 -1.86 -12.60 4.29
N ASP A 221 -3.17 -12.66 4.57
CA ASP A 221 -3.96 -13.87 4.87
C ASP A 221 -3.46 -14.64 6.11
N VAL A 222 -3.02 -13.90 7.12
CA VAL A 222 -2.55 -14.45 8.40
C VAL A 222 -3.69 -14.51 9.43
N THR A 223 -4.70 -13.64 9.33
CA THR A 223 -5.78 -13.50 10.32
C THR A 223 -6.45 -14.84 10.67
N ARG A 224 -6.72 -15.69 9.68
CA ARG A 224 -7.38 -17.00 9.89
C ARG A 224 -6.50 -18.04 10.56
N ARG A 225 -5.19 -18.00 10.29
CA ARG A 225 -4.22 -18.95 10.87
C ARG A 225 -3.72 -18.49 12.24
N GLY A 226 -3.82 -17.20 12.54
CA GLY A 226 -3.31 -16.56 13.76
C GLY A 226 -1.79 -16.38 13.75
N ILE A 227 -1.04 -17.34 13.19
CA ILE A 227 0.42 -17.35 13.11
C ILE A 227 0.85 -17.83 11.72
N SER A 228 1.91 -17.22 11.15
CA SER A 228 2.53 -17.68 9.91
C SER A 228 4.03 -17.40 9.90
N LYS A 229 4.83 -18.24 9.24
CA LYS A 229 6.20 -17.84 8.85
C LYS A 229 6.11 -16.90 7.65
N VAL A 230 6.83 -15.80 7.67
CA VAL A 230 6.90 -14.82 6.59
C VAL A 230 8.34 -14.35 6.40
N LYS A 231 8.65 -13.89 5.20
CA LYS A 231 9.92 -13.26 4.89
C LYS A 231 9.82 -11.77 5.17
N MET A 232 10.77 -11.23 5.94
CA MET A 232 10.88 -9.79 6.19
C MET A 232 12.03 -9.19 5.38
N GLU A 233 11.76 -8.09 4.69
CA GLU A 233 12.75 -7.31 3.95
C GLU A 233 12.69 -5.85 4.39
N ILE A 234 13.84 -5.28 4.76
CA ILE A 234 13.94 -3.88 5.21
C ILE A 234 14.04 -2.97 3.98
N LEU A 235 13.01 -2.15 3.76
CA LEU A 235 12.98 -1.19 2.65
C LEU A 235 13.60 0.15 3.03
N TYR A 236 13.44 0.52 4.30
CA TYR A 236 14.00 1.72 4.90
C TYR A 236 14.18 1.52 6.40
N ALA A 237 15.32 1.94 6.94
CA ALA A 237 15.57 2.07 8.36
C ALA A 237 16.10 3.48 8.64
N PRO A 238 15.55 4.21 9.62
CA PRO A 238 16.15 5.46 10.08
C PRO A 238 17.58 5.24 10.60
N SER A 239 18.48 6.16 10.28
CA SER A 239 19.78 6.23 10.92
C SER A 239 19.60 6.61 12.40
N HIS A 240 20.37 5.98 13.28
CA HIS A 240 20.50 6.40 14.68
C HIS A 240 21.09 7.80 14.80
#